data_AF-A0A7X3SMU0-F1
#
_entry.id   AF-A0A7X3SMU0-F1
#
_cell.length_a   1.000
_cell.length_b   1.000
_cell.length_c   1.000
_cell.angle_alpha   90.00
_cell.angle_beta   90.00
_cell.angle_gamma   90.00
#
_symmetry.space_group_name_H-M   'P 1'
#
loop_
_entity.id
_entity.type
_entity.pdbx_description
1 polymer ?
#
loop_
_entity_poly.entity_id
_entity_poly.type
_entity_poly.pdbx_seq_one_letter_code
_entity_poly.pdbx_strand_id
1 'polypeptide(L)' 'MKRARTLYSSPNGDRWYLIRDTSGEIFIRHEANVASGGHVAHIDLGTFLSSGKGPEHQELLRLIGTLVDEHPVRS' A
#
# COMPACT_ATOMS: atom_id res chain seq x y z
N MET A 1 -2.07 -12.12 14.56
CA MET A 1 -2.56 -12.48 13.22
C MET A 1 -2.11 -11.41 12.23
N LYS A 2 -1.63 -11.80 11.04
CA LYS A 2 -1.29 -10.86 9.97
C LYS A 2 -2.56 -10.17 9.46
N ARG A 3 -2.51 -8.85 9.26
CA ARG A 3 -3.61 -8.07 8.68
C ARG A 3 -3.18 -7.52 7.33
N ALA A 4 -4.11 -7.49 6.39
CA ALA A 4 -3.88 -7.02 5.04
C ALA A 4 -5.04 -6.11 4.61
N ARG A 5 -4.71 -5.02 3.93
CA ARG A 5 -5.66 -4.14 3.26
C ARG A 5 -5.23 -3.97 1.82
N THR A 6 -6.13 -4.22 0.87
CA THR A 6 -5.89 -3.88 -0.53
C THR A 6 -5.82 -2.37 -0.66
N LEU A 7 -4.72 -1.88 -1.27
CA LEU A 7 -4.56 -0.48 -1.62
C LEU A 7 -5.11 -0.27 -3.02
N TYR A 8 -4.50 -0.93 -4.00
CA TYR A 8 -4.80 -0.70 -5.41
C TYR A 8 -4.78 -2.01 -6.19
N SER A 9 -5.65 -2.10 -7.19
CA SER A 9 -5.64 -3.17 -8.17
C SER A 9 -5.70 -2.51 -9.54
N SER A 10 -4.62 -2.68 -10.29
CA SER A 10 -4.50 -2.06 -11.60
C SER A 10 -5.28 -2.85 -12.66
N PRO A 11 -5.69 -2.21 -13.77
CA PRO A 11 -6.39 -2.90 -14.85
C PRO A 11 -5.58 -4.02 -15.53
N ASN A 12 -4.25 -3.91 -15.54
CA ASN A 12 -3.35 -4.94 -16.05
C ASN A 12 -3.11 -6.09 -15.04
N GLY A 13 -3.70 -6.02 -13.84
CA GLY A 13 -3.73 -7.13 -12.88
C GLY A 13 -2.67 -7.10 -11.79
N ASP A 14 -1.91 -6.01 -11.66
CA ASP A 14 -1.05 -5.80 -10.50
C ASP A 14 -1.90 -5.51 -9.26
N ARG A 15 -1.50 -6.08 -8.12
CA ARG A 15 -2.21 -5.91 -6.85
C ARG A 15 -1.26 -5.42 -5.78
N TRP A 16 -1.72 -4.42 -5.04
CA TRP A 16 -0.95 -3.75 -4.01
C TRP A 16 -1.68 -3.86 -2.69
N TYR A 17 -0.95 -4.24 -1.65
CA TYR A 17 -1.48 -4.46 -0.31
C TYR A 17 -0.64 -3.74 0.74
N LEU A 18 -1.29 -3.10 1.69
CA LEU A 18 -0.69 -2.70 2.95
C LEU A 18 -0.81 -3.85 3.94
N ILE A 19 0.31 -4.30 4.46
CA ILE A 19 0.39 -5.45 5.36
C ILE A 19 0.90 -5.00 6.71
N ARG A 20 0.26 -5.46 7.79
CA ARG A 20 0.83 -5.48 9.13
C ARG A 20 1.05 -6.92 9.54
N ASP A 21 2.28 -7.29 9.83
CA ASP A 21 2.62 -8.64 10.25
C ASP A 21 2.31 -8.87 11.75
N THR A 22 2.77 -10.00 12.29
CA THR A 22 2.60 -10.32 13.72
C THR A 22 3.57 -9.59 14.64
N SER A 23 4.73 -9.15 14.13
CA SER A 23 5.69 -8.35 14.91
C SER A 23 5.24 -6.89 15.05
N GLY A 24 4.31 -6.46 14.18
CA GLY A 24 3.82 -5.09 14.10
C GLY A 24 4.46 -4.29 12.97
N GLU A 25 5.40 -4.88 12.24
CA GLU A 25 6.04 -4.30 11.05
C GLU A 25 5.00 -4.08 9.94
N ILE A 26 5.15 -2.95 9.24
CA ILE A 26 4.26 -2.54 8.17
C ILE A 26 5.05 -2.40 6.88
N PHE A 27 4.58 -3.08 5.84
CA PHE A 27 5.21 -3.05 4.52
C PHE A 27 4.17 -3.18 3.41
N ILE A 28 4.59 -2.90 2.19
CA ILE A 28 3.80 -3.03 0.98
C ILE A 28 4.10 -4.37 0.32
N ARG A 29 3.05 -5.11 -0.03
CA ARG A 29 3.17 -6.28 -0.91
C ARG A 29 2.68 -5.90 -2.30
N HIS A 30 3.56 -6.06 -3.29
CA HIS A 30 3.22 -6.01 -4.71
C HIS A 30 3.12 -7.44 -5.22
N GLU A 31 1.98 -7.76 -5.82
CA GLU A 31 1.83 -8.96 -6.64
C GLU A 31 1.74 -8.50 -8.08
N ALA A 32 2.76 -8.84 -8.86
CA ALA A 32 2.78 -8.54 -10.28
C ALA A 32 1.73 -9.36 -11.01
N ASN A 33 1.21 -8.82 -12.11
CA ASN A 33 0.31 -9.57 -12.98
C ASN A 33 1.00 -10.81 -13.59
N VAL A 34 0.21 -11.80 -14.03
CA VAL A 34 0.72 -13.06 -14.58
C VAL A 34 1.59 -12.85 -15.82
N ALA A 35 1.25 -11.87 -16.67
CA ALA A 35 2.01 -11.56 -17.89
C ALA A 35 3.40 -10.98 -17.57
N SER A 36 3.56 -10.35 -16.41
CA SER A 36 4.82 -9.84 -15.86
C SER A 36 5.57 -10.88 -14.99
N GLY A 37 5.16 -12.15 -15.03
CA GLY A 37 5.81 -13.24 -14.32
C GLY A 37 5.24 -13.55 -12.93
N GLY A 38 4.20 -12.84 -12.49
CA GLY A 38 3.49 -13.15 -11.23
C GLY A 38 4.33 -12.97 -9.96
N HIS A 39 5.42 -12.20 -10.04
CA HIS A 39 6.34 -12.03 -8.93
C HIS A 39 5.69 -11.32 -7.74
N VAL A 40 6.07 -11.75 -6.54
CA VAL A 40 5.65 -11.10 -5.29
C VAL A 40 6.85 -10.39 -4.68
N ALA A 41 6.71 -9.09 -4.45
CA ALA A 41 7.72 -8.27 -3.78
C ALA A 41 7.17 -7.71 -2.47
N HIS A 42 8.03 -7.64 -1.45
CA HIS A 42 7.77 -6.92 -0.21
C HIS A 42 8.67 -5.70 -0.16
N ILE A 43 8.06 -4.53 0.04
CA ILE A 43 8.71 -3.24 -0.04
C ILE A 43 8.47 -2.54 1.30
N ASP A 44 9.54 -2.08 1.93
CA ASP A 44 9.45 -1.24 3.12
C ASP A 44 8.56 -0.01 2.83
N LEU A 45 7.77 0.40 3.84
CA LEU A 45 6.78 1.47 3.68
C LEU A 45 7.42 2.82 3.34
N GLY A 46 8.53 3.16 4.01
CA GLY A 46 9.26 4.42 3.76
C GLY A 46 9.86 4.45 2.36
N THR A 47 10.47 3.34 1.96
CA THR A 47 11.00 3.14 0.60
C THR A 47 9.90 3.31 -0.43
N PHE A 48 8.75 2.65 -0.24
CA PHE A 48 7.61 2.75 -1.16
C PHE A 48 7.12 4.19 -1.30
N LEU A 49 6.91 4.91 -0.19
CA LEU A 49 6.47 6.31 -0.22
C LEU A 49 7.45 7.25 -0.93
N SER A 50 8.76 6.96 -0.87
CA SER A 50 9.78 7.76 -1.54
C SER A 50 9.96 7.44 -3.04
N SER A 51 9.48 6.29 -3.49
CA SER A 51 9.83 5.70 -4.78
C SER A 51 9.04 6.23 -5.99
N GLY A 52 7.90 6.91 -5.78
CA GLY A 52 7.07 7.32 -6.91
C GLY A 52 5.81 8.09 -6.55
N LYS A 53 5.02 8.36 -7.60
CA LYS A 53 3.72 9.06 -7.53
C LYS A 53 2.65 8.34 -8.35
N GLY A 54 2.75 7.02 -8.46
CA GLY A 54 1.78 6.19 -9.17
C GLY A 54 0.43 6.14 -8.45
N PRO A 55 -0.62 5.58 -9.08
CA PRO A 55 -1.94 5.41 -8.47
C PRO A 55 -1.90 4.68 -7.12
N GLU A 56 -1.01 3.70 -6.97
CA GLU A 56 -0.77 2.95 -5.74
C GLU A 56 -0.22 3.83 -4.61
N HIS A 57 0.68 4.77 -4.91
CA HIS A 57 1.19 5.75 -3.95
C HIS A 57 0.11 6.74 -3.57
N GLN A 58 -0.65 7.23 -4.55
CA GLN A 58 -1.76 8.17 -4.32
C GLN A 58 -2.83 7.55 -3.42
N GLU A 59 -3.14 6.28 -3.61
CA GLU A 59 -4.14 5.58 -2.81
C GLU A 59 -3.68 5.34 -1.36
N LEU A 60 -2.39 5.07 -1.15
CA LEU A 60 -1.81 5.04 0.20
C LEU A 60 -1.86 6.42 0.87
N LEU A 61 -1.49 7.48 0.14
CA LEU A 61 -1.58 8.85 0.66
C LEU A 61 -3.03 9.24 0.98
N ARG A 62 -3.99 8.86 0.13
CA ARG A 62 -5.42 9.06 0.38
C ARG A 62 -5.86 8.35 1.66
N LEU A 63 -5.43 7.11 1.86
CA LEU A 63 -5.69 6.35 3.09
C LEU A 63 -5.08 7.03 4.33
N ILE A 64 -3.85 7.52 4.24
CA ILE A 64 -3.24 8.27 5.36
C ILE A 64 -4.03 9.57 5.62
N GLY A 65 -4.50 10.23 4.56
CA GLY A 65 -5.34 11.42 4.65
C GLY A 65 -6.63 11.22 5.45
N THR A 66 -7.26 10.03 5.39
CA THR A 66 -8.49 9.78 6.17
C THR A 66 -8.25 9.81 7.67
N LEU A 67 -7.02 9.60 8.14
CA LEU A 67 -6.68 9.71 9.57
C LEU A 67 -6.76 11.16 10.06
N VAL A 68 -6.54 12.13 9.16
CA VAL A 68 -6.69 13.56 9.44
C VAL A 68 -8.19 13.90 9.55
N ASP A 69 -9.00 13.36 8.65
CA ASP A 69 -10.46 13.58 8.65
C ASP A 69 -11.12 13.04 9.94
N GLU A 70 -10.59 11.96 10.51
CA GLU A 70 -11.05 11.39 11.78
C GLU A 70 -10.74 12.28 13.00
N HIS A 71 -9.70 13.11 12.93
CA HIS A 71 -9.24 13.95 14.04
C HIS A 71 -9.02 15.40 13.57
N PRO A 72 -10.09 16.13 13.25
CA PRO A 72 -9.96 17.50 12.76
C PRO A 72 -9.38 18.39 13.86
N VAL A 73 -8.30 19.11 13.54
CA VAL A 73 -7.81 20.20 14.39
C VAL A 73 -8.82 21.34 14.28
N ARG A 74 -9.47 21.69 15.38
CA ARG A 74 -10.31 22.89 15.44
C ARG A 74 -9.40 24.11 15.33
N SER A 75 -9.51 24.84 14.23
CA SER A 75 -8.95 26.18 14.04
C SER A 75 -9.69 27.20 14.91
#